data_AF-A0A4Q9P8Y8-F1
#
_entry.id   AF-A0A4Q9P8Y8-F1
#
_cell.length_a   1.000
_cell.length_b   1.000
_cell.length_c   1.000
_cell.angle_alpha   90.00
_cell.angle_beta   90.00
_cell.angle_gamma   90.00
#
_symmetry.space_group_name_H-M   'P 1'
#
loop_
_entity.id
_entity.type
_entity.pdbx_description
1 polymer ?
#
loop_
_entity_poly.entity_id
_entity_poly.type
_entity_poly.pdbx_seq_one_letter_code
_entity_poly.pdbx_strand_id
1 'polypeptide(L)'
;MGMKKDMADREKNTRKDTTTLQDTIARVRRWIFEDGTAPDGQHIKKTKLGFFSMAPVRSAFSQRFAAFGRNVYQLFVPDLLHEFELGVWKGTFTHLVRTIIAAGRDGVQKLDER
;
A
#
# COMPACT_ATOMS: atom_id res chain seq x y z
N MET A 1 11.11 -0.40 -10.19
CA MET A 1 9.70 -0.84 -10.24
C MET A 1 9.34 -1.12 -11.69
N GLY A 2 8.49 -2.12 -11.96
CA GLY A 2 8.01 -2.44 -13.31
C GLY A 2 8.84 -3.46 -14.11
N MET A 3 9.83 -4.13 -13.51
CA MET A 3 10.49 -5.29 -14.13
C MET A 3 9.59 -6.53 -14.06
N LYS A 4 9.77 -7.52 -14.95
CA LYS A 4 8.99 -8.78 -14.90
C LYS A 4 9.02 -9.46 -13.52
N LYS A 5 10.19 -9.45 -12.87
CA LYS A 5 10.36 -9.96 -11.52
C LYS A 5 9.56 -9.17 -10.48
N ASP A 6 9.57 -7.84 -10.58
CA ASP A 6 8.82 -6.95 -9.69
C ASP A 6 7.30 -7.19 -9.81
N MET A 7 6.80 -7.40 -11.03
CA MET A 7 5.39 -7.76 -11.26
C MET A 7 5.04 -9.13 -10.65
N ALA A 8 5.90 -10.15 -10.86
CA ALA A 8 5.70 -11.47 -10.28
C ALA A 8 5.76 -11.45 -8.74
N ASP A 9 6.68 -10.66 -8.17
CA ASP A 9 6.82 -10.51 -6.73
C ASP A 9 5.61 -9.77 -6.12
N ARG A 10 4.99 -8.82 -6.84
CA ARG A 10 3.74 -8.16 -6.40
C ARG A 10 2.58 -9.16 -6.27
N GLU A 11 2.42 -10.05 -7.23
CA GLU A 11 1.39 -11.09 -7.17
C GLU A 11 1.69 -12.11 -6.08
N LYS A 12 2.94 -12.60 -6.01
CA LYS A 12 3.36 -13.63 -5.05
C LYS A 12 3.31 -13.15 -3.60
N ASN A 13 3.75 -11.92 -3.34
CA ASN A 13 3.88 -11.35 -2.00
C ASN A 13 2.72 -10.41 -1.64
N THR A 14 1.57 -10.55 -2.30
CA THR A 14 0.39 -9.74 -2.00
C THR A 14 0.01 -9.88 -0.52
N ARG A 15 -0.11 -8.73 0.16
CA ARG A 15 -0.55 -8.69 1.56
C ARG A 15 -1.99 -9.15 1.68
N LYS A 16 -2.27 -10.02 2.63
CA LYS A 16 -3.60 -10.54 2.92
C LYS A 16 -4.00 -10.18 4.34
N ASP A 17 -5.10 -9.46 4.47
CA ASP A 17 -5.78 -9.32 5.75
C ASP A 17 -6.39 -10.67 6.12
N THR A 18 -5.81 -11.31 7.14
CA THR A 18 -6.18 -12.66 7.57
C THR A 18 -6.58 -12.63 9.03
N THR A 19 -7.46 -13.54 9.45
CA THR A 19 -7.85 -13.69 10.85
C THR A 19 -6.64 -13.85 11.76
N THR A 20 -5.64 -14.64 11.35
CA THR A 20 -4.39 -14.80 12.11
C THR A 20 -3.65 -13.48 12.33
N LEU A 21 -3.64 -12.58 11.34
CA LEU A 21 -3.03 -11.26 11.49
C LEU A 21 -3.80 -10.42 12.52
N GLN A 22 -5.14 -10.41 12.42
CA GLN A 22 -6.02 -9.67 13.33
C GLN A 22 -5.90 -10.18 14.77
N ASP A 23 -5.85 -11.50 14.97
CA ASP A 23 -5.66 -12.13 16.27
C ASP A 23 -4.30 -11.77 16.88
N THR A 24 -3.26 -11.74 16.03
CA THR A 24 -1.92 -11.35 16.47
C THR A 24 -1.89 -9.87 16.87
N ILE A 25 -2.55 -8.98 16.11
CA ILE A 25 -2.71 -7.58 16.47
C ILE A 25 -3.46 -7.44 17.81
N ALA A 26 -4.56 -8.16 17.99
CA ALA A 26 -5.33 -8.12 19.23
C ALA A 26 -4.48 -8.57 20.44
N ARG A 27 -3.71 -9.66 20.28
CA ARG A 27 -2.82 -10.19 21.31
C ARG A 27 -1.70 -9.23 21.67
N VAL A 28 -0.98 -8.69 20.67
CA VAL A 28 0.12 -7.74 20.90
C VAL A 28 -0.40 -6.48 21.59
N ARG A 29 -1.60 -6.00 21.23
CA ARG A 29 -2.21 -4.86 21.91
C ARG A 29 -2.52 -5.16 23.38
N ARG A 30 -3.05 -6.33 23.68
CA ARG A 30 -3.27 -6.75 25.08
C ARG A 30 -1.94 -6.74 25.85
N TRP A 31 -0.89 -7.32 25.27
CA TRP A 31 0.44 -7.30 25.90
C TRP A 31 0.95 -5.90 26.19
N ILE A 32 0.77 -4.96 25.26
CA ILE A 32 1.24 -3.57 25.42
C ILE A 32 0.39 -2.81 26.45
N PHE A 33 -0.93 -2.83 26.30
CA PHE A 33 -1.82 -1.93 27.03
C PHE A 33 -2.34 -2.50 28.36
N GLU A 34 -2.41 -3.83 28.49
CA GLU A 34 -2.91 -4.50 29.69
C GLU A 34 -1.76 -5.09 30.51
N ASP A 35 -0.80 -5.75 29.85
CA ASP A 35 0.29 -6.46 30.53
C ASP A 35 1.57 -5.61 30.66
N GLY A 36 1.60 -4.37 30.12
CA GLY A 36 2.72 -3.44 30.24
C GLY A 36 3.98 -3.83 29.45
N THR A 37 3.86 -4.70 28.45
CA THR A 37 4.98 -5.12 27.60
C THR A 37 5.46 -3.95 26.74
N ALA A 38 6.79 -3.71 26.74
CA ALA A 38 7.40 -2.69 25.90
C ALA A 38 7.08 -2.94 24.40
N PRO A 39 6.55 -1.94 23.65
CA PRO A 39 6.17 -2.10 22.24
C PRO A 39 7.29 -2.58 21.29
N ASP A 40 8.55 -2.33 21.65
CA ASP A 40 9.76 -2.71 20.94
C ASP A 40 10.43 -3.99 21.49
N GLY A 41 9.78 -4.65 22.45
CA GLY A 41 10.27 -5.83 23.13
C GLY A 41 10.47 -7.04 22.21
N GLN A 42 11.40 -7.92 22.59
CA GLN A 42 11.74 -9.13 21.83
C GLN A 42 10.53 -10.06 21.61
N HIS A 43 9.59 -10.08 22.55
CA HIS A 43 8.35 -10.86 22.43
C HIS A 43 7.50 -10.40 21.24
N ILE A 44 7.40 -9.10 20.99
CA ILE A 44 6.66 -8.54 19.86
C ILE A 44 7.42 -8.79 18.55
N LYS A 45 8.75 -8.63 18.55
CA LYS A 45 9.61 -8.91 17.39
C LYS A 45 9.51 -10.36 16.88
N LYS A 46 9.28 -11.32 17.77
CA LYS A 46 9.08 -12.74 17.42
C LYS A 46 7.71 -13.05 16.82
N THR A 47 6.74 -12.13 16.90
CA THR A 47 5.42 -12.33 16.29
C THR A 47 5.44 -12.08 14.78
N LYS A 48 4.35 -12.42 14.09
CA LYS A 48 4.15 -12.03 12.69
C LYS A 48 4.24 -10.51 12.48
N LEU A 49 3.85 -9.70 13.47
CA LEU A 49 3.98 -8.25 13.34
C LEU A 49 5.45 -7.83 13.25
N GLY A 50 6.32 -8.42 14.07
CA GLY A 50 7.76 -8.15 14.02
C GLY A 50 8.40 -8.59 12.70
N PHE A 51 8.06 -9.78 12.21
CA PHE A 51 8.61 -10.30 10.95
C PHE A 51 8.27 -9.43 9.73
N PHE A 52 7.06 -8.85 9.70
CA PHE A 52 6.61 -7.99 8.60
C PHE A 52 6.77 -6.48 8.90
N SER A 53 7.44 -6.11 10.00
CA SER A 53 7.56 -4.72 10.46
C SER A 53 6.22 -3.98 10.53
N MET A 54 5.16 -4.67 10.97
CA MET A 54 3.81 -4.14 11.09
C MET A 54 3.56 -3.56 12.48
N ALA A 55 2.83 -2.45 12.54
CA ALA A 55 2.39 -1.86 13.79
C ALA A 55 1.13 -2.56 14.34
N PRO A 56 0.92 -2.61 15.67
CA PRO A 56 -0.26 -3.21 16.31
C PRO A 56 -1.48 -2.28 16.25
N VAL A 57 -1.81 -1.83 15.04
CA VAL A 57 -2.92 -0.89 14.76
C VAL A 57 -4.19 -1.68 14.46
N ARG A 58 -5.29 -1.30 15.12
CA ARG A 58 -6.63 -1.79 14.78
C ARG A 58 -7.17 -0.94 13.63
N SER A 59 -7.22 -1.51 12.43
CA SER A 59 -7.84 -0.85 11.28
C SER A 59 -9.36 -1.00 11.34
N ALA A 60 -10.09 0.12 11.35
CA ALA A 60 -11.56 0.12 11.30
C ALA A 60 -12.07 -0.54 10.00
N PHE A 61 -11.37 -0.33 8.89
CA PHE A 61 -11.66 -0.97 7.61
C PHE A 61 -11.45 -2.47 7.69
N SER A 62 -10.32 -2.92 8.25
CA SER A 62 -10.04 -4.35 8.44
C SER A 62 -11.16 -5.05 9.23
N GLN A 63 -11.58 -4.48 10.35
CA GLN A 63 -12.67 -5.03 11.17
C GLN A 63 -14.01 -5.03 10.43
N ARG A 64 -14.37 -3.94 9.76
CA ARG A 64 -15.64 -3.83 9.05
C ARG A 64 -15.72 -4.77 7.85
N PHE A 65 -14.61 -4.90 7.10
CA PHE A 65 -14.53 -5.70 5.88
C PHE A 65 -14.23 -7.19 6.13
N ALA A 66 -13.69 -7.54 7.29
CA ALA A 66 -13.52 -8.94 7.71
C ALA A 66 -14.84 -9.72 7.67
N ALA A 67 -15.94 -9.09 8.09
CA ALA A 67 -17.28 -9.69 8.05
C ALA A 67 -17.75 -10.04 6.62
N PHE A 68 -17.17 -9.39 5.61
CA PHE A 68 -17.50 -9.61 4.20
C PHE A 68 -16.44 -10.46 3.47
N GLY A 69 -15.43 -10.97 4.19
CA GLY A 69 -14.33 -11.74 3.60
C GLY A 69 -13.50 -10.95 2.59
N ARG A 70 -13.50 -9.61 2.67
CA ARG A 70 -12.75 -8.74 1.75
C ARG A 70 -11.41 -8.35 2.35
N ASN A 71 -10.37 -8.44 1.53
CA ASN A 71 -9.01 -8.04 1.91
C ASN A 71 -8.89 -6.52 1.88
N VAL A 72 -8.70 -5.89 3.04
CA VAL A 72 -8.63 -4.43 3.16
C VAL A 72 -7.51 -3.80 2.32
N TYR A 73 -6.44 -4.55 2.06
CA TYR A 73 -5.31 -4.04 1.25
C TYR A 73 -5.69 -3.82 -0.22
N GLN A 74 -6.79 -4.41 -0.69
CA GLN A 74 -7.30 -4.18 -2.04
C GLN A 74 -8.04 -2.84 -2.18
N LEU A 75 -8.39 -2.19 -1.07
CA LEU A 75 -8.99 -0.85 -1.09
C LEU A 75 -7.96 0.22 -1.46
N PHE A 76 -6.68 -0.04 -1.19
CA PHE A 76 -5.60 0.87 -1.55
C PHE A 76 -5.17 0.58 -2.97
N VAL A 77 -5.67 1.36 -3.92
CA VAL A 77 -5.16 1.37 -5.29
C VAL A 77 -3.73 1.92 -5.24
N PRO A 78 -2.77 1.36 -6.01
CA PRO A 78 -1.47 1.98 -6.20
C PRO A 78 -1.68 3.38 -6.76
N ASP A 79 -1.50 4.39 -5.91
CA ASP A 79 -1.62 5.78 -6.32
C ASP A 79 -0.26 6.23 -6.87
N LEU A 80 -0.10 6.14 -8.18
CA LEU A 80 1.10 6.64 -8.86
C LEU A 80 1.35 8.13 -8.56
N LEU A 81 0.30 8.92 -8.31
CA LEU A 81 0.45 10.32 -7.92
C LEU A 81 0.94 10.49 -6.48
N HIS A 82 0.81 9.46 -5.64
CA HIS A 82 1.41 9.41 -4.31
C HIS A 82 2.87 8.96 -4.34
N GLU A 83 3.26 8.15 -5.32
CA GLU A 83 4.64 7.66 -5.46
C GLU A 83 5.59 8.71 -6.07
N PHE A 84 5.08 9.66 -6.85
CA PHE A 84 5.87 10.76 -7.41
C PHE A 84 5.67 12.05 -6.63
N GLU A 85 6.76 12.80 -6.42
CA GLU A 85 6.61 14.20 -6.00
C GLU A 85 5.79 14.97 -7.03
N LEU A 86 4.80 15.72 -6.54
CA LEU A 86 3.83 16.41 -7.40
C LEU A 86 4.51 17.37 -8.39
N GLY A 87 5.63 17.99 -7.99
CA GLY A 87 6.46 18.83 -8.85
C GLY A 87 7.16 18.06 -9.97
N VAL A 88 7.68 16.86 -9.66
CA VAL A 88 8.32 15.98 -10.63
C VAL A 88 7.30 15.50 -11.66
N TRP A 89 6.14 15.02 -11.20
CA TRP A 89 5.07 14.58 -12.11
C TRP A 89 4.62 15.70 -13.04
N LYS A 90 4.37 16.89 -12.50
CA LYS A 90 3.96 18.07 -13.30
C LYS A 90 5.03 18.42 -14.34
N GLY A 91 6.30 18.40 -13.97
CA GLY A 91 7.41 18.68 -14.89
C GLY A 91 7.50 17.65 -16.01
N THR A 92 7.49 16.36 -15.66
CA THR A 92 7.54 15.26 -16.63
C THR A 92 6.33 15.29 -17.57
N PHE A 93 5.11 15.44 -17.03
CA PHE A 93 3.90 15.50 -17.85
C PHE A 93 3.92 16.70 -18.80
N THR A 94 4.34 17.87 -18.33
CA THR A 94 4.51 19.07 -19.17
C THR A 94 5.52 18.82 -20.29
N HIS A 95 6.63 18.14 -20.01
CA HIS A 95 7.62 17.80 -21.01
C HIS A 95 7.06 16.85 -22.07
N LEU A 96 6.33 15.81 -21.66
CA LEU A 96 5.67 14.88 -22.58
C LEU A 96 4.66 15.59 -23.48
N VAL A 97 3.82 16.48 -22.92
CA VAL A 97 2.88 17.29 -23.71
C VAL A 97 3.62 18.16 -24.73
N ARG A 98 4.74 18.79 -24.35
CA ARG A 98 5.58 19.56 -25.29
C ARG A 98 6.13 18.69 -26.42
N THR A 99 6.55 17.47 -26.13
CA THR A 99 7.01 16.52 -27.17
C THR A 99 5.88 16.14 -28.11
N ILE A 100 4.65 15.92 -27.61
CA ILE A 100 3.47 15.65 -28.44
C ILE A 100 3.14 16.86 -29.33
N ILE A 101 3.16 18.07 -28.78
CA ILE A 101 2.97 19.31 -29.54
C ILE A 101 4.04 19.43 -30.64
N ALA A 102 5.30 19.17 -30.31
CA ALA A 102 6.40 19.23 -31.28
C ALA A 102 6.30 18.16 -32.38
N ALA A 103 5.74 17.00 -32.08
CA ALA A 103 5.45 15.95 -33.06
C ALA A 103 4.29 16.31 -34.00
N GLY A 104 3.50 17.35 -33.67
CA GLY A 104 2.37 17.83 -34.44
C GLY A 104 1.17 16.88 -34.46
N ARG A 105 0.22 17.15 -35.36
CA ARG A 105 -1.06 16.43 -35.50
C ARG A 105 -2.00 16.64 -34.30
N ASP A 106 -2.93 15.71 -34.11
CA ASP A 106 -4.01 15.71 -33.14
C ASP A 106 -3.66 14.97 -31.83
N GLY A 107 -2.37 14.78 -31.55
CA GLY A 107 -1.92 13.97 -30.40
C GLY A 107 -2.31 14.55 -29.04
N VAL A 108 -2.39 15.87 -28.92
CA VAL A 108 -2.86 16.53 -27.69
C VAL A 108 -4.37 16.37 -27.53
N GLN A 109 -5.12 16.50 -28.62
CA GLN A 109 -6.57 16.33 -28.65
C GLN A 109 -6.95 14.91 -28.24
N LYS A 110 -6.27 13.90 -28.80
CA LYS A 110 -6.43 12.49 -28.42
C LYS A 110 -6.10 12.22 -26.96
N LEU A 111 -5.12 12.93 -26.40
CA LEU A 111 -4.77 12.82 -24.98
C LEU A 111 -5.85 13.46 -24.08
N ASP A 112 -6.54 14.50 -24.55
CA ASP A 112 -7.59 15.24 -23.82
C ASP A 112 -8.99 14.65 -24.00
N GLU A 113 -9.16 13.63 -24.85
CA GLU A 113 -10.42 12.91 -25.02
C GLU A 113 -10.85 12.22 -23.70
N ARG A 114 -12.12 12.42 -23.32
CA ARG A 114 -12.74 11.88 -22.10
C ARG A 114 -13.35 10.50 -22.30
#